data_AF-A0A7Z9Z929-F1
#
_entry.id   AF-A0A7Z9Z929-F1
#
_cell.length_a   1.000
_cell.length_b   1.000
_cell.length_c   1.000
_cell.angle_alpha   90.00
_cell.angle_beta   90.00
_cell.angle_gamma   90.00
#
_symmetry.space_group_name_H-M   'P 1'
#
loop_
_entity.id
_entity.type
_entity.pdbx_description
1 polymer ?
#
loop_
_entity_poly.entity_id
_entity_poly.type
_entity_poly.pdbx_seq_one_letter_code
_entity_poly.pdbx_strand_id
1 'polypeptide(L)'
;METKRYEESGRPPIEEALKKVSTKYELVHAAAQRVKQLLKEQGEFIVIEGKKGELKKLTFKAIEDIANDRVKVISLKKLFGA
;
A
#
# COMPACT_ATOMS: atom_id res chain seq x y z
N MET A 1 13.55 31.31 -1.20
CA MET A 1 12.91 30.05 -1.64
C MET A 1 11.95 29.63 -0.54
N GLU A 2 10.64 29.67 -0.79
CA GLU A 2 9.66 29.13 0.16
C GLU A 2 9.83 27.61 0.24
N THR A 3 10.22 27.11 1.41
CA THR A 3 10.14 25.68 1.72
C THR A 3 8.66 25.30 1.80
N LYS A 4 8.13 24.67 0.75
CA LYS A 4 6.82 24.01 0.81
C LYS A 4 6.84 23.01 1.97
N ARG A 5 6.01 23.22 3.00
CA ARG A 5 5.78 22.24 4.05
C ARG A 5 4.90 21.15 3.47
N TYR A 6 5.46 19.95 3.36
CA TYR A 6 4.71 18.76 3.04
C TYR A 6 4.18 18.13 4.33
N GLU A 7 2.92 17.69 4.33
CA GLU A 7 2.34 16.93 5.45
C GLU A 7 2.54 15.43 5.21
N GLU A 8 2.99 14.70 6.24
CA GLU A 8 3.07 13.24 6.17
C GLU A 8 1.66 12.64 6.10
N SER A 9 1.46 11.70 5.18
CA SER A 9 0.21 10.93 5.13
C SER A 9 -0.08 10.23 6.45
N GLY A 10 -1.33 10.25 6.90
CA GLY A 10 -1.80 9.54 8.09
C GLY A 10 -1.59 8.02 8.03
N ARG A 11 -1.93 7.33 9.13
CA ARG A 11 -1.79 5.86 9.18
C ARG A 11 -2.66 5.20 8.10
N PRO A 12 -2.12 4.23 7.33
CA PRO A 12 -2.91 3.51 6.35
C PRO A 12 -3.94 2.60 7.05
N PRO A 13 -5.02 2.19 6.38
CA PRO A 13 -6.12 1.42 6.96
C PRO A 13 -5.73 -0.06 7.16
N ILE A 14 -4.88 -0.33 8.16
CA ILE A 14 -4.32 -1.67 8.43
C ILE A 14 -5.42 -2.68 8.77
N GLU A 15 -6.41 -2.30 9.58
CA GLU A 15 -7.51 -3.18 9.99
C GLU A 15 -8.32 -3.66 8.78
N GLU A 16 -8.57 -2.77 7.83
CA GLU A 16 -9.30 -3.12 6.61
C GLU A 16 -8.47 -3.98 5.66
N ALA A 17 -7.16 -3.69 5.55
CA ALA A 17 -6.26 -4.53 4.78
C ALA A 17 -6.14 -5.95 5.37
N LEU A 18 -6.18 -6.09 6.70
CA LEU A 18 -6.12 -7.40 7.36
C LEU A 18 -7.34 -8.27 7.06
N LYS A 19 -8.52 -7.69 6.81
CA LYS A 19 -9.72 -8.43 6.40
C LYS A 19 -9.59 -9.04 4.99
N LYS A 20 -8.62 -8.58 4.19
CA LYS A 20 -8.39 -9.01 2.80
C LYS A 20 -7.39 -10.16 2.68
N VAL A 21 -6.72 -10.52 3.77
CA VAL A 21 -5.69 -11.56 3.81
C VAL A 21 -5.97 -12.58 4.93
N SER A 22 -5.29 -13.71 4.87
CA SER A 22 -5.44 -14.82 5.81
C SER A 22 -4.59 -14.64 7.07
N THR A 23 -3.45 -13.94 6.96
CA THR A 23 -2.53 -13.72 8.08
C THR A 23 -1.88 -12.34 8.00
N LYS A 24 -1.40 -11.83 9.15
CA LYS A 24 -0.62 -10.58 9.21
C LYS A 24 0.65 -10.65 8.34
N TYR A 25 1.28 -11.82 8.23
CA TYR A 25 2.45 -12.03 7.38
C TYR A 25 2.10 -11.97 5.89
N GLU A 26 0.93 -12.46 5.51
CA GLU A 26 0.44 -12.36 4.13
C GLU A 26 0.18 -10.90 3.74
N LEU A 27 -0.33 -10.06 4.66
CA LEU A 27 -0.43 -8.62 4.43
C LEU A 27 0.93 -7.99 4.14
N VAL A 28 1.94 -8.30 4.96
CA VAL A 28 3.31 -7.77 4.77
C VAL A 28 3.86 -8.18 3.41
N HIS A 29 3.71 -9.45 3.05
CA HIS A 29 4.20 -9.95 1.77
C HIS A 29 3.47 -9.30 0.58
N ALA A 30 2.14 -9.25 0.62
CA ALA A 30 1.32 -8.62 -0.41
C ALA A 30 1.65 -7.14 -0.59
N ALA A 31 1.79 -6.40 0.51
CA ALA A 31 2.16 -4.98 0.48
C ALA A 31 3.56 -4.79 -0.14
N ALA A 32 4.55 -5.61 0.23
CA ALA A 32 5.89 -5.54 -0.34
C ALA A 32 5.91 -5.81 -1.85
N GLN A 33 5.13 -6.79 -2.32
CA GLN A 33 5.01 -7.06 -3.76
C GLN A 33 4.34 -5.91 -4.50
N ARG A 34 3.29 -5.33 -3.93
CA ARG A 34 2.62 -4.17 -4.53
C ARG A 34 3.53 -2.95 -4.59
N VAL A 35 4.33 -2.70 -3.55
CA VAL A 35 5.35 -1.63 -3.57
C VAL A 35 6.34 -1.82 -4.73
N LYS A 36 6.81 -3.05 -4.98
CA LYS A 36 7.71 -3.32 -6.12
C LYS A 36 7.06 -3.00 -7.47
N GLN A 37 5.76 -3.20 -7.62
CA GLN A 37 5.03 -2.83 -8.83
C GLN A 37 4.93 -1.30 -8.95
N LEU A 38 4.49 -0.63 -7.88
CA LEU A 38 4.38 0.83 -7.83
C LEU A 38 5.72 1.52 -8.10
N LEU A 39 6.84 0.98 -7.58
CA LEU A 39 8.18 1.50 -7.84
C LEU A 39 8.57 1.40 -9.32
N LYS A 40 8.16 0.33 -10.02
CA LYS A 40 8.40 0.21 -11.46
C LYS A 40 7.61 1.24 -12.27
N GLU A 41 6.42 1.62 -11.78
CA GLU A 41 5.55 2.59 -12.44
C GLU A 41 6.00 4.04 -12.19
N GLN A 42 6.39 4.37 -10.95
CA GLN A 42 6.62 5.75 -10.53
C GLN A 42 8.10 6.14 -10.41
N GLY A 43 9.03 5.19 -10.28
CA GLY A 43 10.46 5.45 -10.10
C GLY A 43 10.86 6.00 -8.73
N GLU A 44 9.92 6.49 -7.93
CA GLU A 44 10.15 7.09 -6.61
C GLU A 44 9.39 6.37 -5.49
N PHE A 45 9.98 6.34 -4.29
CA PHE A 45 9.39 5.65 -3.12
C PHE A 45 8.39 6.50 -2.33
N ILE A 46 8.50 7.83 -2.44
CA ILE A 46 7.60 8.80 -1.80
C ILE A 46 7.00 9.62 -2.92
N VAL A 47 5.68 9.76 -2.91
CA VAL A 47 4.93 10.39 -3.99
C VAL A 47 4.08 11.50 -3.41
N ILE A 48 3.88 12.56 -4.17
CA ILE A 48 3.04 13.68 -3.77
C ILE A 48 1.62 13.39 -4.26
N GLU A 49 0.68 13.16 -3.34
CA GLU A 49 -0.73 12.89 -3.66
C GLU A 49 -1.66 13.95 -3.05
N GLY A 50 -2.81 14.14 -3.68
CA GLY A 50 -3.86 15.05 -3.22
C GLY A 50 -3.62 16.53 -3.56
N LYS A 51 -4.66 17.35 -3.38
CA LYS A 51 -4.64 18.78 -3.75
C LYS A 51 -3.71 19.62 -2.87
N LYS A 52 -3.38 19.15 -1.67
CA LYS A 52 -2.50 19.82 -0.71
C LYS A 52 -1.03 19.40 -0.82
N GLY A 53 -0.73 18.41 -1.67
CA GLY A 53 0.62 17.88 -1.83
C GLY A 53 1.09 17.05 -0.63
N GLU A 54 0.29 16.09 -0.18
CA GLU A 54 0.69 15.20 0.91
C GLU A 54 1.77 14.23 0.42
N LEU A 55 2.83 14.04 1.23
CA LEU A 55 3.85 13.04 0.93
C LEU A 55 3.37 11.68 1.40
N LYS A 56 3.26 10.75 0.45
CA LYS A 56 2.79 9.39 0.69
C LYS A 56 3.86 8.39 0.35
N LYS A 57 4.21 7.55 1.33
CA LYS A 57 5.09 6.40 1.10
C LYS A 57 4.34 5.37 0.27
N LEU A 58 4.99 4.77 -0.72
CA LEU A 58 4.37 3.72 -1.53
C LEU A 58 3.90 2.51 -0.68
N THR A 59 4.53 2.27 0.47
CA THR A 59 4.05 1.27 1.43
C THR A 59 2.66 1.57 1.97
N PHE A 60 2.32 2.84 2.18
CA PHE A 60 0.99 3.24 2.66
C PHE A 60 -0.02 3.08 1.54
N LYS A 61 0.34 3.54 0.33
CA LYS A 61 -0.47 3.33 -0.89
C LYS A 61 -0.72 1.84 -1.15
N ALA A 62 0.28 0.98 -0.96
CA ALA A 62 0.11 -0.46 -1.14
C ALA A 62 -0.88 -1.07 -0.13
N ILE A 63 -0.86 -0.64 1.13
CA ILE A 63 -1.83 -1.08 2.14
C ILE A 63 -3.24 -0.60 1.80
N GLU A 64 -3.38 0.64 1.33
CA GLU A 64 -4.67 1.17 0.86
C GLU A 64 -5.18 0.44 -0.38
N ASP A 65 -4.32 0.14 -1.34
CA ASP A 65 -4.68 -0.61 -2.54
C ASP A 65 -5.22 -2.00 -2.16
N ILE A 66 -4.64 -2.65 -1.15
CA ILE A 66 -5.14 -3.92 -0.60
C ILE A 66 -6.49 -3.70 0.10
N ALA A 67 -6.58 -2.73 1.01
CA ALA A 67 -7.81 -2.45 1.76
C ALA A 67 -9.02 -2.14 0.85
N ASN A 68 -8.78 -1.46 -0.27
CA ASN A 68 -9.80 -1.02 -1.22
C ASN A 68 -10.00 -1.98 -2.41
N ASP A 69 -9.53 -3.23 -2.32
CA ASP A 69 -9.66 -4.25 -3.38
C ASP A 69 -9.08 -3.85 -4.75
N ARG A 70 -8.15 -2.89 -4.80
CA ARG A 70 -7.44 -2.50 -6.03
C ARG A 70 -6.39 -3.53 -6.43
N VAL A 71 -6.00 -4.39 -5.50
CA VAL A 71 -5.08 -5.52 -5.71
C VAL A 71 -5.71 -6.79 -5.17
N LYS A 72 -5.71 -7.85 -5.99
CA LYS A 72 -6.19 -9.16 -5.57
C LYS A 72 -5.05 -9.95 -4.91
N VAL A 73 -5.17 -10.21 -3.61
CA VAL A 73 -4.26 -11.12 -2.90
C VAL A 73 -4.74 -12.54 -3.08
N ILE A 74 -3.94 -13.37 -3.75
CA ILE A 74 -4.25 -14.78 -3.97
C ILE A 74 -3.51 -15.60 -2.92
N SER A 75 -4.23 -16.14 -1.94
CA SER A 75 -3.62 -16.98 -0.91
C SER A 75 -3.36 -18.39 -1.43
N LEU A 76 -2.23 -18.97 -1.03
CA LEU A 76 -1.91 -20.37 -1.35
C LEU A 76 -2.97 -21.33 -0.79
N LYS A 77 -3.54 -21.02 0.38
CA LYS A 77 -4.66 -21.79 0.94
C LYS A 77 -5.89 -21.80 0.03
N LYS A 78 -6.20 -20.69 -0.65
CA LYS A 78 -7.28 -20.63 -1.66
C LYS A 78 -6.94 -21.36 -2.95
N LEU A 79 -5.67 -21.38 -3.36
CA LEU A 79 -5.21 -22.05 -4.58
C LEU A 79 -5.12 -23.58 -4.43
N PHE A 80 -4.67 -24.04 -3.26
CA PHE A 80 -4.29 -25.43 -3.05
C PHE A 80 -5.17 -26.18 -2.04
N GLY A 81 -6.21 -25.53 -1.50
CA GLY A 81 -7.25 -26.16 -0.69
C GLY A 81 -6.71 -27.04 0.44
N ALA A 82 -6.42 -26.44 1.59
CA ALA A 82 -6.23 -27.19 2.83
C ALA A 82 -7.58 -27.49 3.50
#